data_AF-A0AA88YAU3-F1
#
_entry.id   AF-A0AA88YAU3-F1
#
_cell.length_a   1.000
_cell.length_b   1.000
_cell.length_c   1.000
_cell.angle_alpha   90.00
_cell.angle_beta   90.00
_cell.angle_gamma   90.00
#
_symmetry.space_group_name_H-M   'P 1'
#
loop_
_entity.id
_entity.type
_entity.pdbx_description
1 polymer ?
#
loop_
_entity_poly.entity_id
_entity_poly.type
_entity_poly.pdbx_seq_one_letter_code
_entity_poly.pdbx_strand_id
1 'polypeptide(L)'
;MRVYGEIAQRKDYLVRNSVIFAIFSEKKLGPKLYGMYPQGRIEEYIPARALRTNELTNPKYSSQIAKKLAYFHTLEMPLCKSPSFLQDQLEEWLTEAEKILSRKIRQNVDQKCLQKLKSMDLRKEWHCLL
;
A
#
# COMPACT_ATOMS: atom_id res chain seq x y z
N MET A 1 3.14 -15.84 -10.03
CA MET A 1 1.98 -14.98 -10.37
C MET A 1 1.50 -14.28 -9.12
N ARG A 2 1.21 -12.97 -9.17
CA ARG A 2 0.62 -12.20 -8.07
C ARG A 2 -0.74 -11.66 -8.47
N VAL A 3 -1.74 -11.88 -7.62
CA VAL A 3 -3.12 -11.41 -7.80
C VAL A 3 -3.41 -10.36 -6.73
N TYR A 4 -3.94 -9.22 -7.14
CA TYR A 4 -4.43 -8.17 -6.26
C TYR A 4 -5.95 -8.32 -6.11
N GLY A 5 -6.46 -8.08 -4.90
CA GLY A 5 -7.90 -7.99 -4.64
C GLY A 5 -8.50 -6.66 -5.11
N GLU A 6 -9.50 -6.17 -4.37
CA GLU A 6 -10.26 -4.93 -4.64
C GLU A 6 -9.40 -3.71 -5.00
N ILE A 7 -8.19 -3.61 -4.45
CA ILE A 7 -7.25 -2.51 -4.70
C ILE A 7 -6.89 -2.36 -6.20
N ALA A 8 -6.85 -3.46 -6.96
CA ALA A 8 -6.54 -3.40 -8.39
C ALA A 8 -7.70 -2.97 -9.29
N GLN A 9 -8.91 -2.77 -8.75
CA GLN A 9 -10.02 -2.23 -9.53
C GLN A 9 -9.83 -0.73 -9.87
N ARG A 10 -8.93 -0.06 -9.15
CA ARG A 10 -8.54 1.33 -9.39
C ARG A 10 -7.58 1.45 -10.59
N LYS A 11 -8.04 2.12 -11.66
CA LYS A 11 -7.26 2.28 -12.90
C LYS A 11 -5.97 3.07 -12.68
N ASP A 12 -6.03 4.12 -11.87
CA ASP A 12 -4.90 4.96 -11.48
C ASP A 12 -3.83 4.16 -10.71
N TYR A 13 -4.27 3.27 -9.81
CA TYR A 13 -3.39 2.35 -9.10
C TYR A 13 -2.66 1.42 -10.07
N LEU A 14 -3.37 0.83 -11.05
CA LEU A 14 -2.74 -0.05 -12.03
C LEU A 14 -1.70 0.69 -12.88
N VAL A 15 -2.04 1.86 -13.43
CA VAL A 15 -1.12 2.63 -14.29
C VAL A 15 0.14 3.03 -13.51
N ARG A 16 -0.02 3.61 -12.32
CA ARG A 16 1.12 4.04 -11.49
C ARG A 16 2.03 2.87 -11.13
N ASN A 17 1.44 1.77 -10.64
CA ASN A 17 2.22 0.59 -10.26
C ASN A 17 2.90 -0.07 -11.46
N SER A 18 2.29 0.00 -12.65
CA SER A 18 2.92 -0.54 -13.86
C SER A 18 4.23 0.15 -14.19
N VAL A 19 4.23 1.47 -14.12
CA VAL A 19 5.44 2.29 -14.32
C VAL A 19 6.49 1.94 -13.25
N ILE A 20 6.10 1.85 -11.98
CA ILE A 20 7.02 1.51 -10.88
C ILE A 20 7.66 0.13 -11.08
N PHE A 21 6.87 -0.91 -11.36
CA PHE A 21 7.38 -2.27 -11.52
C PHE A 21 8.26 -2.41 -12.77
N ALA A 22 7.89 -1.77 -13.87
CA ALA A 22 8.72 -1.75 -15.08
C ALA A 22 10.09 -1.12 -14.78
N ILE A 23 10.13 0.04 -14.13
CA ILE A 23 11.39 0.71 -13.79
C ILE A 23 12.24 -0.14 -12.83
N PHE A 24 11.63 -0.75 -11.82
CA PHE A 24 12.37 -1.62 -10.89
C PHE A 24 12.93 -2.86 -11.57
N SER A 25 12.18 -3.46 -12.51
CA SER A 25 12.67 -4.57 -13.33
C SER A 25 13.85 -4.14 -14.21
N GLU A 26 13.72 -3.03 -14.94
CA GLU A 26 14.76 -2.52 -15.84
C GLU A 26 16.04 -2.11 -15.09
N LYS A 27 15.90 -1.46 -13.93
CA LYS A 27 17.04 -1.08 -13.06
C LYS A 27 17.58 -2.24 -12.21
N LYS A 28 17.03 -3.46 -12.34
CA LYS A 28 17.41 -4.64 -11.53
C LYS A 28 17.30 -4.39 -10.01
N LEU A 29 16.32 -3.61 -9.60
CA LEU A 29 16.06 -3.24 -8.19
C LEU A 29 14.97 -4.10 -7.53
N GLY A 30 14.36 -4.99 -8.31
CA GLY A 30 13.38 -5.97 -7.86
C GLY A 30 13.37 -7.20 -8.78
N PRO A 31 12.41 -8.11 -8.60
CA PRO A 31 12.23 -9.25 -9.49
C PRO A 31 11.98 -8.78 -10.93
N LYS A 32 12.46 -9.54 -11.92
CA LYS A 32 12.15 -9.27 -13.33
C LYS A 32 10.64 -9.33 -13.56
N LEU A 33 10.08 -8.31 -14.19
CA LEU A 33 8.67 -8.26 -14.59
C LEU A 33 8.50 -8.96 -15.94
N TYR A 34 7.60 -9.95 -16.01
CA TYR A 34 7.29 -10.66 -17.26
C TYR A 34 6.01 -10.14 -17.93
N GLY A 35 5.06 -9.62 -17.15
CA GLY A 35 3.82 -9.08 -17.70
C GLY A 35 2.87 -8.58 -16.63
N MET A 36 1.94 -7.73 -17.06
CA MET A 36 0.90 -7.15 -16.21
C MET A 36 -0.47 -7.41 -16.80
N TYR A 37 -1.46 -7.56 -15.93
CA TYR A 37 -2.85 -7.76 -16.31
C TYR A 37 -3.76 -7.07 -15.27
N PRO A 38 -5.04 -6.83 -15.55
CA PRO A 38 -5.90 -5.97 -14.73
C PRO A 38 -5.99 -6.34 -13.24
N GLN A 39 -5.74 -7.60 -12.88
CA GLN A 39 -5.85 -8.11 -11.52
C GLN A 39 -4.50 -8.48 -10.91
N GLY A 40 -3.37 -8.15 -11.55
CA GLY A 40 -2.10 -8.70 -11.09
C GLY A 40 -0.90 -8.50 -11.99
N ARG A 41 0.13 -9.29 -11.70
CA ARG A 41 1.37 -9.33 -12.47
C ARG A 41 2.05 -10.69 -12.42
N ILE A 42 2.86 -10.95 -13.44
CA ILE A 42 3.75 -12.09 -13.52
C ILE A 42 5.17 -11.54 -13.39
N GLU A 43 5.91 -12.02 -12.40
CA GLU A 43 7.28 -11.62 -12.10
C GLU A 43 8.12 -12.83 -11.73
N GLU A 44 9.43 -12.66 -11.75
CA GLU A 44 10.44 -13.62 -11.34
C GLU A 44 10.21 -14.13 -9.91
N TYR A 45 10.41 -15.43 -9.73
CA TYR A 45 10.43 -16.05 -8.42
C TYR A 45 11.81 -15.91 -7.80
N ILE A 46 11.87 -15.34 -6.59
CA ILE A 46 13.10 -15.25 -5.80
C ILE A 46 13.05 -16.34 -4.71
N PRO A 47 13.99 -17.30 -4.69
CA PRO A 47 14.05 -18.34 -3.66
C PRO A 47 14.57 -17.76 -2.34
N ALA A 48 13.70 -17.07 -1.61
CA ALA A 48 14.03 -16.44 -0.33
C ALA A 48 12.85 -16.55 0.65
N ARG A 49 13.11 -16.36 1.95
CA ARG A 49 12.06 -16.17 2.94
C ARG A 49 11.95 -14.71 3.37
N ALA A 50 10.75 -14.29 3.75
CA ALA A 50 10.54 -13.03 4.43
C ALA A 50 11.11 -13.07 5.86
N LEU A 51 11.60 -11.92 6.34
CA LEU A 51 11.91 -11.72 7.75
C LEU A 51 10.61 -11.74 8.57
N ARG A 52 10.68 -12.29 9.79
CA ARG A 52 9.61 -12.24 10.78
C ARG A 52 9.68 -10.92 11.55
N THR A 53 8.56 -10.48 12.11
CA THR A 53 8.47 -9.21 12.86
C THR A 53 9.51 -9.11 13.98
N ASN A 54 9.72 -10.20 14.73
CA ASN A 54 10.71 -10.24 15.81
C ASN A 54 12.17 -10.18 15.33
N GLU A 55 12.43 -10.41 14.05
CA GLU A 55 13.78 -10.31 13.46
C GLU A 55 14.09 -8.87 13.02
N LEU A 56 13.07 -8.04 12.79
CA LEU A 56 13.26 -6.65 12.36
C LEU A 56 13.99 -5.82 13.42
N THR A 57 13.88 -6.18 14.70
CA THR A 57 14.59 -5.52 15.81
C THR A 57 16.04 -5.95 15.96
N ASN A 58 16.48 -7.01 15.26
CA ASN A 58 17.88 -7.42 15.28
C ASN A 58 18.75 -6.31 14.65
N PRO A 59 19.76 -5.77 15.35
CA PRO A 59 20.57 -4.66 14.83
C PRO A 59 21.21 -4.93 13.46
N LYS A 60 21.62 -6.19 13.20
CA LYS A 60 22.22 -6.59 11.92
C LYS A 60 21.22 -6.52 10.76
N TYR A 61 19.98 -6.94 10.97
CA TYR A 61 18.94 -6.86 9.93
C TYR A 61 18.42 -5.42 9.78
N SER A 62 18.20 -4.73 10.90
CA SER A 62 17.77 -3.33 10.90
C SER A 62 18.75 -2.42 10.15
N SER A 63 20.07 -2.58 10.38
CA SER A 63 21.10 -1.84 9.65
C SER A 63 21.06 -2.10 8.13
N GLN A 64 20.81 -3.34 7.70
CA GLN A 64 20.69 -3.68 6.28
C GLN A 64 19.43 -3.08 5.65
N ILE A 65 18.30 -3.13 6.36
CA ILE A 65 17.04 -2.52 5.95
C ILE A 65 17.24 -1.00 5.78
N ALA A 66 17.85 -0.34 6.77
CA ALA A 66 18.12 1.10 6.73
C ALA A 66 18.99 1.49 5.51
N LYS A 67 20.05 0.73 5.21
CA LYS A 67 20.88 0.96 4.02
C LYS A 67 20.10 0.83 2.71
N LYS A 68 19.22 -0.18 2.61
CA LYS A 68 18.37 -0.38 1.43
C LYS A 68 17.31 0.72 1.29
N LEU A 69 16.69 1.15 2.40
CA LEU A 69 15.74 2.27 2.41
C LEU A 69 16.42 3.58 2.01
N ALA A 70 17.60 3.87 2.56
CA ALA A 70 18.38 5.05 2.17
C ALA A 70 18.67 5.06 0.66
N TYR A 71 19.10 3.92 0.12
CA TYR A 71 19.29 3.77 -1.32
C TYR A 71 17.98 4.02 -2.11
N PHE A 72 16.86 3.42 -1.70
CA PHE A 72 15.56 3.65 -2.35
C PHE A 72 15.13 5.12 -2.33
N HIS A 73 15.41 5.85 -1.24
CA HIS A 73 15.10 7.27 -1.13
C HIS A 73 15.96 8.16 -2.05
N THR A 74 17.11 7.68 -2.51
CA THR A 74 17.95 8.41 -3.49
C THR A 74 17.58 8.14 -4.95
N LEU A 75 16.63 7.23 -5.22
CA LEU A 75 16.30 6.88 -6.60
C LEU A 75 15.58 8.01 -7.33
N GLU A 76 16.16 8.41 -8.45
CA GLU A 76 15.48 9.25 -9.43
C GLU A 76 14.42 8.42 -10.18
N MET A 77 13.18 8.64 -9.78
CA MET A 77 11.98 8.01 -10.35
C MET A 77 11.13 9.06 -11.09
N PRO A 78 10.65 8.79 -12.32
CA PRO A 78 9.74 9.63 -13.09
C PRO A 78 8.30 9.53 -12.56
N LEU A 79 8.11 9.93 -11.30
CA LEU A 79 6.84 9.92 -10.59
C LEU A 79 6.56 11.32 -10.05
N CYS A 80 5.28 11.60 -9.74
CA CYS A 80 4.92 12.84 -9.04
C CYS A 80 5.74 12.98 -7.75
N LYS A 81 6.42 14.12 -7.60
CA LYS A 81 7.26 14.44 -6.43
C LYS A 81 6.51 15.24 -5.36
N SER A 82 5.28 15.65 -5.65
CA SER A 82 4.43 16.30 -4.65
C SER A 82 4.16 15.31 -3.50
N PRO A 83 4.38 15.70 -2.23
CA PRO A 83 4.15 14.84 -1.07
C PRO A 83 2.65 14.68 -0.73
N SER A 84 1.77 14.68 -1.72
CA SER A 84 0.31 14.58 -1.52
C SER A 84 -0.21 13.15 -1.37
N PHE A 85 0.59 12.14 -1.75
CA PHE A 85 0.11 10.75 -1.87
C PHE A 85 -0.63 10.24 -0.63
N LEU A 86 -0.07 10.42 0.56
CA LEU A 86 -0.69 9.93 1.79
C LEU A 86 -2.01 10.66 2.08
N GLN A 87 -2.04 11.97 1.90
CA GLN A 87 -3.24 12.76 2.08
C GLN A 87 -4.32 12.37 1.08
N ASP A 88 -3.99 12.30 -0.21
CA ASP A 88 -4.92 11.94 -1.27
C ASP A 88 -5.53 10.55 -1.03
N GLN A 89 -4.70 9.56 -0.64
CA GLN A 89 -5.20 8.20 -0.35
C GLN A 89 -6.03 8.13 0.93
N LEU A 90 -5.64 8.85 1.99
CA LEU A 90 -6.37 8.85 3.25
C LEU A 90 -7.73 9.52 3.11
N GLU A 91 -7.82 10.65 2.42
CA GLU A 91 -9.11 11.28 2.12
C GLU A 91 -10.03 10.35 1.32
N GLU A 92 -9.48 9.61 0.37
CA GLU A 92 -10.25 8.66 -0.44
C GLU A 92 -10.73 7.46 0.40
N TRP A 93 -9.89 6.93 1.29
CA TRP A 93 -10.25 5.84 2.20
C TRP A 93 -11.27 6.29 3.26
N LEU A 94 -11.12 7.50 3.81
CA LEU A 94 -12.08 8.08 4.75
C LEU A 94 -13.46 8.23 4.10
N THR A 95 -13.49 8.77 2.87
CA THR A 95 -14.73 8.94 2.11
C THR A 95 -15.43 7.59 1.86
N GLU A 96 -14.69 6.55 1.46
CA GLU A 96 -15.29 5.22 1.27
C GLU A 96 -15.72 4.58 2.59
N ALA A 97 -14.96 4.78 3.68
CA ALA A 97 -15.34 4.32 5.01
C ALA A 97 -16.67 4.96 5.48
N GLU A 98 -16.83 6.28 5.36
CA GLU A 98 -18.07 7.00 5.69
C GLU A 98 -19.26 6.49 4.87
N LYS A 99 -19.04 6.22 3.58
CA LYS A 99 -20.04 5.64 2.69
C LYS A 99 -20.42 4.21 3.08
N ILE A 100 -19.47 3.41 3.55
CA ILE A 100 -19.75 2.06 4.08
C ILE A 100 -20.55 2.14 5.38
N LEU A 101 -20.21 3.06 6.28
CA LEU A 101 -20.85 3.21 7.59
C LEU A 101 -22.26 3.79 7.53
N SER A 102 -22.55 4.61 6.51
CA SER A 102 -23.88 5.17 6.26
C SER A 102 -24.85 4.17 5.62
N ARG A 103 -24.37 3.09 4.99
CA ARG A 103 -25.21 2.03 4.43
C ARG A 103 -25.84 1.18 5.55
N LYS A 104 -27.01 0.57 5.28
CA LYS A 104 -27.57 -0.48 6.15
C LYS A 104 -26.67 -1.72 6.07
N ILE A 105 -25.84 -1.91 7.09
CA ILE A 105 -24.92 -3.05 7.19
C ILE A 105 -25.72 -4.33 7.48
N ARG A 106 -25.37 -5.45 6.83
CA ARG A 106 -26.05 -6.77 6.96
C ARG A 106 -25.96 -7.31 8.41
N GLN A 107 -26.88 -8.22 8.75
CA GLN A 107 -27.18 -8.68 10.12
C GLN A 107 -26.10 -9.50 10.86
N ASN A 108 -24.86 -9.63 10.35
CA ASN A 108 -23.80 -10.46 10.96
C ASN A 108 -22.57 -9.65 11.41
N VAL A 109 -22.76 -8.39 11.81
CA VAL A 109 -21.66 -7.52 12.27
C VAL A 109 -21.82 -7.26 13.77
N ASP A 110 -20.69 -7.32 14.50
CA ASP A 110 -20.65 -6.93 15.91
C ASP A 110 -21.15 -5.49 16.07
N GLN A 111 -22.37 -5.37 16.61
CA GLN A 111 -23.03 -4.09 16.78
C GLN A 111 -22.28 -3.18 17.75
N LYS A 112 -21.59 -3.73 18.75
CA LYS A 112 -20.83 -2.94 19.72
C LYS A 112 -19.62 -2.27 19.04
N CYS A 113 -18.89 -3.05 18.24
CA CYS A 113 -17.79 -2.53 17.44
C CYS A 113 -18.28 -1.47 16.44
N LEU A 114 -19.40 -1.74 15.76
CA LEU A 114 -19.96 -0.81 14.78
C LEU A 114 -20.41 0.52 15.41
N GLN A 115 -21.08 0.49 16.57
CA GLN A 115 -21.49 1.70 17.27
C GLN A 115 -20.28 2.51 17.76
N LYS A 116 -19.25 1.83 18.29
CA LYS A 116 -17.99 2.49 18.64
C LYS A 116 -17.36 3.18 17.43
N LEU A 117 -17.29 2.50 16.28
CA LEU A 117 -16.72 3.07 15.06
C LEU A 117 -17.53 4.27 14.55
N LYS A 118 -18.88 4.21 14.61
CA LYS A 118 -19.76 5.32 14.24
C LYS A 118 -19.65 6.53 15.18
N SER A 119 -19.23 6.32 16.43
CA SER A 119 -19.01 7.41 17.37
C SER A 119 -17.67 8.14 17.16
N MET A 120 -16.75 7.57 16.37
CA MET A 120 -15.45 8.19 16.08
C MET A 120 -15.58 9.20 14.94
N ASP A 121 -14.96 10.37 15.11
CA ASP A 121 -14.81 11.37 14.05
C ASP A 121 -13.46 11.17 13.36
N LEU A 122 -13.46 10.28 12.35
CA LEU A 122 -12.25 9.89 11.64
C LEU A 122 -11.61 11.05 10.87
N ARG A 123 -12.42 12.02 10.40
CA ARG A 123 -11.90 13.21 9.71
C ARG A 123 -11.19 14.14 10.69
N LYS A 124 -11.78 14.36 11.86
CA LYS A 124 -11.13 15.15 12.91
C LYS A 124 -9.81 14.51 13.35
N GLU A 125 -9.77 13.18 13.55
CA GLU A 125 -8.53 12.48 13.89
C GLU A 125 -7.44 12.66 12.82
N TRP A 126 -7.80 12.54 11.53
CA TRP A 126 -6.86 12.78 10.43
C TRP A 126 -6.33 14.21 10.42
N HIS A 127 -7.22 15.21 10.54
CA HIS A 127 -6.81 16.62 10.57
C HIS A 127 -5.97 16.99 11.78
N CYS A 128 -6.04 16.25 12.89
CA CYS A 128 -5.20 16.47 14.07
C CYS A 128 -3.79 15.87 13.96
N LEU A 129 -3.50 15.05 12.94
CA LEU A 129 -2.19 14.43 12.73
C LEU A 129 -1.27 15.23 11.80
N LEU A 130 -1.79 16.29 11.16
CA LEU A 130 -1.05 17.25 10.33
C LEU A 130 -0.73 18.52 11.15
#